data_AF-I3RMR8-F1
#
_entry.id   AF-I3RMR8-F1
#
_cell.length_a   1.000
_cell.length_b   1.000
_cell.length_c   1.000
_cell.angle_alpha   90.00
_cell.angle_beta   90.00
_cell.angle_gamma   90.00
#
_symmetry.space_group_name_H-M   'P 1'
#
loop_
_entity.id
_entity.type
_entity.pdbx_description
1 polymer ?
#
loop_
_entity_poly.entity_id
_entity_poly.type
_entity_poly.pdbx_seq_one_letter_code
_entity_poly.pdbx_strand_id
1 'polypeptide(L)'
;MNKATLFVLLVVAAAASGYGKGGKPRLCGRFCPLREELPVCGSDGKTYSSRCHLDNESCRDESITFKHHGECEVKLCARLCQIIPGSPVCGSDGKTYPSSCHLENERCSGREITLKHRGHCRPTPSCPGACPAVYDPVCGTDGKTYPTVCDLLGAVRCEGREVSVKHEGECRCGNTACPLYVDPVCGNDGRTYSNSCFFAQAACRNPGLAVAYDGPCERKTSPIKKGY
;
A
#
# COMPACT_ATOMS: atom_id res chain seq x y z
N MET A 1 -12.73 -30.11 -77.40
CA MET A 1 -13.87 -29.21 -77.07
C MET A 1 -13.80 -28.84 -75.59
N ASN A 2 -13.36 -27.61 -75.28
CA ASN A 2 -13.78 -26.69 -74.21
C ASN A 2 -14.47 -27.22 -72.91
N LYS A 3 -13.89 -26.95 -71.73
CA LYS A 3 -14.15 -25.78 -70.83
C LYS A 3 -13.63 -26.04 -69.39
N ALA A 4 -13.17 -24.96 -68.75
CA ALA A 4 -12.80 -24.75 -67.35
C ALA A 4 -13.65 -25.54 -66.31
N THR A 5 -13.23 -25.79 -65.06
CA THR A 5 -13.08 -24.77 -64.01
C THR A 5 -12.60 -25.41 -62.68
N LEU A 6 -11.80 -24.65 -61.92
CA LEU A 6 -11.84 -24.50 -60.44
C LEU A 6 -11.34 -25.64 -59.53
N PHE A 7 -10.19 -25.43 -58.87
CA PHE A 7 -10.02 -25.41 -57.40
C PHE A 7 -8.56 -25.04 -57.09
N VAL A 8 -8.22 -23.76 -57.20
CA VAL A 8 -6.98 -23.24 -56.61
C VAL A 8 -7.32 -22.92 -55.16
N LEU A 9 -6.79 -23.72 -54.24
CA LEU A 9 -6.83 -23.47 -52.81
C LEU A 9 -6.14 -22.13 -52.53
N LEU A 10 -6.96 -21.11 -52.22
CA LEU A 10 -6.54 -19.85 -51.65
C LEU A 10 -5.89 -20.11 -50.30
N VAL A 11 -4.56 -20.05 -50.24
CA VAL A 11 -3.85 -19.76 -48.99
C VAL A 11 -4.13 -18.29 -48.68
N VAL A 12 -5.11 -18.05 -47.83
CA VAL A 12 -5.38 -16.72 -47.27
C VAL A 12 -4.19 -16.35 -46.39
N ALA A 13 -3.28 -15.53 -46.91
CA ALA A 13 -2.31 -14.84 -46.08
C ALA A 13 -3.05 -13.79 -45.24
N ALA A 14 -3.12 -14.02 -43.93
CA ALA A 14 -3.72 -13.10 -42.98
C ALA A 14 -2.91 -11.78 -42.97
N ALA A 15 -3.43 -10.75 -43.66
CA ALA A 15 -2.94 -9.39 -43.53
C ALA A 15 -3.44 -8.82 -42.19
N ALA A 16 -2.53 -8.61 -41.24
CA ALA A 16 -2.82 -7.88 -40.00
C ALA A 16 -3.28 -6.46 -40.35
N SER A 17 -4.57 -6.17 -40.16
CA SER A 17 -5.22 -4.93 -40.59
C SER A 17 -5.13 -3.86 -39.50
N GLY A 18 -4.45 -2.75 -39.78
CA GLY A 18 -4.57 -1.49 -39.04
C GLY A 18 -5.51 -0.52 -39.77
N TYR A 19 -6.33 0.24 -39.03
CA TYR A 19 -7.19 1.29 -39.61
C TYR A 19 -6.50 2.64 -39.50
N GLY A 20 -6.15 3.27 -40.63
CA GLY A 20 -5.55 4.60 -40.64
C GLY A 20 -6.58 5.72 -40.53
N LYS A 21 -6.12 6.94 -40.21
CA LYS A 21 -6.95 8.15 -40.26
C LYS A 21 -7.61 8.29 -41.64
N GLY A 22 -8.95 8.26 -41.66
CA GLY A 22 -9.77 8.33 -42.87
C GLY A 22 -10.55 7.06 -43.23
N GLY A 23 -10.57 6.03 -42.35
CA GLY A 23 -11.45 4.87 -42.50
C GLY A 23 -11.09 3.90 -43.64
N LYS A 24 -9.92 4.08 -44.26
CA LYS A 24 -9.37 3.15 -45.25
C LYS A 24 -8.42 2.17 -44.56
N PRO A 25 -8.49 0.86 -44.88
CA PRO A 25 -7.56 -0.12 -44.32
C PRO A 25 -6.14 0.24 -44.74
N ARG A 26 -5.23 0.33 -43.76
CA ARG A 26 -3.80 0.51 -44.03
C ARG A 26 -3.23 -0.83 -44.41
N LEU A 27 -2.73 -0.91 -45.64
CA LEU A 27 -2.03 -2.10 -46.12
C LEU A 27 -0.58 -2.05 -45.63
N CYS A 28 -0.34 -2.73 -44.50
CA CYS A 28 0.99 -2.88 -43.91
C CYS A 28 1.64 -4.19 -44.39
N GLY A 29 2.98 -4.27 -44.31
CA GLY A 29 3.71 -5.47 -44.75
C GLY A 29 4.20 -5.37 -46.20
N ARG A 30 4.90 -4.28 -46.52
CA ARG A 30 5.63 -4.17 -47.80
C ARG A 30 6.80 -5.15 -47.80
N PHE A 31 7.14 -5.68 -48.98
CA PHE A 31 8.31 -6.51 -49.16
C PHE A 31 9.58 -5.70 -48.87
N CYS A 32 10.39 -6.19 -47.92
CA CYS A 32 11.68 -5.58 -47.60
C CYS A 32 12.80 -6.37 -48.31
N PRO A 33 13.61 -5.72 -49.17
CA PRO A 33 14.69 -6.38 -49.89
C PRO A 33 15.81 -6.83 -48.94
N LEU A 34 16.47 -7.94 -49.26
CA LEU A 34 17.50 -8.59 -48.42
C LEU A 34 18.92 -7.98 -48.55
N ARG A 35 19.08 -6.81 -49.16
CA ARG A 35 20.42 -6.27 -49.52
C ARG A 35 20.83 -5.14 -48.57
N GLU A 36 21.95 -5.33 -47.86
CA GLU A 36 22.69 -4.34 -47.03
C GLU A 36 21.86 -3.28 -46.29
N GLU A 37 20.76 -3.69 -45.67
CA GLU A 37 20.05 -2.81 -44.75
C GLU A 37 20.70 -2.92 -43.36
N LEU A 38 21.22 -1.82 -42.84
CA LEU A 38 21.76 -1.74 -41.49
C LEU A 38 20.62 -1.73 -40.46
N PRO A 39 20.83 -2.29 -39.25
CA PRO A 39 19.82 -2.27 -38.20
C PRO A 39 19.47 -0.84 -37.77
N VAL A 40 18.25 -0.65 -37.26
CA VAL A 40 17.75 0.62 -36.73
C VAL A 40 17.04 0.41 -35.39
N CYS A 41 17.07 1.42 -34.53
CA CYS A 41 16.37 1.41 -33.25
C CYS A 41 15.02 2.15 -33.36
N GLY A 42 13.95 1.49 -32.92
CA GLY A 42 12.63 2.09 -32.77
C GLY A 42 12.47 2.90 -31.48
N SER A 43 11.48 3.79 -31.45
CA SER A 43 11.10 4.54 -30.23
C SER A 43 10.55 3.65 -29.13
N ASP A 44 10.11 2.44 -29.47
CA ASP A 44 9.69 1.38 -28.56
C ASP A 44 10.87 0.62 -27.92
N GLY A 45 12.10 0.97 -28.28
CA GLY A 45 13.31 0.34 -27.75
C GLY A 45 13.63 -1.01 -28.38
N LYS A 46 12.98 -1.41 -29.48
CA LYS A 46 13.31 -2.62 -30.23
C LYS A 46 14.25 -2.33 -31.39
N THR A 47 15.21 -3.24 -31.58
CA THR A 47 16.08 -3.26 -32.77
C THR A 47 15.35 -3.91 -33.93
N TYR A 48 15.31 -3.21 -35.06
CA TYR A 48 14.76 -3.69 -36.33
C TYR A 48 15.90 -3.97 -37.29
N SER A 49 15.78 -5.04 -38.08
CA SER A 49 16.80 -5.45 -39.06
C SER A 49 16.98 -4.46 -40.21
N SER A 50 16.02 -3.56 -40.45
CA SER A 50 16.14 -2.48 -41.43
C SER A 50 15.16 -1.35 -41.18
N ARG A 51 15.36 -0.22 -41.86
CA ARG A 51 14.38 0.87 -41.90
C ARG A 51 13.02 0.41 -42.44
N CYS A 52 13.02 -0.42 -43.48
CA CYS A 52 11.80 -1.00 -44.05
C CYS A 52 11.02 -1.84 -43.03
N HIS A 53 11.72 -2.65 -42.22
CA HIS A 53 11.08 -3.47 -41.18
C HIS A 53 10.46 -2.60 -40.07
N LEU A 54 11.13 -1.52 -39.67
CA LEU A 54 10.58 -0.54 -38.73
C LEU A 54 9.36 0.20 -39.31
N ASP A 55 9.39 0.61 -40.58
CA ASP A 55 8.25 1.28 -41.23
C ASP A 55 7.03 0.36 -41.35
N ASN A 56 7.25 -0.95 -41.56
CA ASN A 56 6.19 -1.95 -41.54
C ASN A 56 5.52 -2.08 -40.15
N GLU A 57 6.28 -2.02 -39.06
CA GLU A 57 5.69 -1.97 -37.71
C GLU A 57 5.04 -0.62 -37.41
N SER A 58 5.67 0.49 -37.78
CA SER A 58 5.11 1.84 -37.62
C SER A 58 3.78 2.02 -38.38
N CYS A 59 3.58 1.24 -39.46
CA CYS A 59 2.31 1.17 -40.18
C CYS A 59 1.21 0.49 -39.35
N ARG A 60 1.57 -0.56 -38.60
CA ARG A 60 0.66 -1.35 -37.74
C ARG A 60 0.37 -0.64 -36.42
N ASP A 61 1.39 -0.01 -35.85
CA ASP A 61 1.36 0.75 -34.61
C ASP A 61 1.98 2.14 -34.84
N GLU A 62 1.12 3.16 -34.98
CA GLU A 62 1.55 4.54 -35.23
C GLU A 62 2.34 5.17 -34.07
N SER A 63 2.41 4.52 -32.89
CA SER A 63 3.22 4.99 -31.76
C SER A 63 4.72 4.68 -31.91
N ILE A 64 5.06 3.75 -32.81
CA ILE A 64 6.43 3.34 -33.09
C ILE A 64 7.01 4.26 -34.16
N THR A 65 8.17 4.85 -33.87
CA THR A 65 8.86 5.81 -34.74
C THR A 65 10.35 5.50 -34.79
N PHE A 66 11.07 6.14 -35.74
CA PHE A 66 12.54 6.09 -35.76
C PHE A 66 13.13 6.73 -34.52
N LYS A 67 14.09 6.04 -33.89
CA LYS A 67 14.92 6.66 -32.86
C LYS A 67 16.32 6.99 -33.36
N HIS A 68 17.08 5.99 -33.80
CA HIS A 68 18.42 6.18 -34.36
C HIS A 68 18.86 4.99 -35.22
N HIS A 69 19.94 5.16 -35.99
CA HIS A 69 20.59 4.07 -36.73
C HIS A 69 21.35 3.13 -35.78
N GLY A 70 21.52 1.87 -36.16
CA GLY A 70 22.15 0.83 -35.34
C GLY A 70 21.14 0.12 -34.42
N GLU A 71 21.65 -0.85 -33.65
CA GLU A 71 20.84 -1.55 -32.65
C GLU A 71 20.46 -0.62 -31.49
N CYS A 72 19.33 -0.87 -30.85
CA CYS A 72 18.97 -0.17 -29.63
C CYS A 72 19.99 -0.44 -28.52
N GLU A 73 20.42 0.62 -27.85
CA GLU A 73 21.24 0.49 -26.65
C GLU A 73 20.42 -0.19 -25.54
N VAL A 74 20.84 -1.38 -25.15
CA VAL A 74 20.35 -1.99 -23.91
C VAL A 74 20.92 -1.16 -22.77
N LYS A 75 20.06 -0.45 -22.03
CA LYS A 75 20.45 0.18 -20.76
C LYS A 75 20.83 -0.93 -19.79
N LEU A 76 22.11 -1.27 -19.76
CA LEU A 76 22.69 -2.19 -18.80
C LEU A 76 22.74 -1.49 -17.44
N CYS A 77 21.68 -1.64 -16.67
CA CYS A 77 21.61 -1.17 -15.29
C CYS A 77 22.40 -2.05 -14.32
N ALA A 78 23.02 -3.12 -14.81
CA ALA A 78 23.89 -4.00 -14.04
C ALA A 78 25.32 -3.45 -14.00
N ARG A 79 25.53 -2.30 -13.34
CA ARG A 79 26.91 -1.92 -12.99
C ARG A 79 27.50 -2.98 -12.07
N LEU A 80 28.75 -3.37 -12.33
CA LEU A 80 29.52 -4.24 -11.44
C LEU A 80 29.78 -3.49 -10.14
N CYS A 81 29.01 -3.83 -9.11
CA CYS A 81 29.15 -3.20 -7.81
C CYS A 81 30.18 -3.95 -6.96
N GLN A 82 31.19 -3.23 -6.48
CA GLN A 82 32.06 -3.76 -5.43
C GLN A 82 31.26 -3.85 -4.13
N ILE A 83 31.25 -5.02 -3.51
CA ILE A 83 30.71 -5.20 -2.16
C ILE A 83 31.82 -4.82 -1.19
N ILE A 84 31.82 -3.57 -0.74
CA ILE A 84 32.67 -3.13 0.35
C ILE A 84 31.93 -3.45 1.66
N PRO A 85 32.46 -4.35 2.52
CA PRO A 85 31.84 -4.65 3.80
C PRO A 85 31.70 -3.37 4.64
N GLY A 86 30.53 -3.15 5.24
CA GLY A 86 30.29 -2.05 6.17
C GLY A 86 29.75 -0.75 5.57
N SER A 87 29.46 -0.68 4.26
CA SER A 87 28.81 0.49 3.64
C SER A 87 27.39 0.26 3.10
N PRO A 88 26.46 -0.38 3.85
CA PRO A 88 25.09 -0.56 3.39
C PRO A 88 24.32 0.77 3.38
N VAL A 89 23.23 0.81 2.63
CA VAL A 89 22.33 1.96 2.55
C VAL A 89 20.87 1.53 2.65
N CYS A 90 20.02 2.38 3.24
CA CYS A 90 18.59 2.16 3.33
C CYS A 90 17.86 2.91 2.20
N GLY A 91 17.07 2.19 1.40
CA GLY A 91 16.22 2.75 0.37
C GLY A 91 14.93 3.36 0.92
N SER A 92 14.30 4.24 0.14
CA SER A 92 12.97 4.77 0.44
C SER A 92 11.87 3.70 0.46
N ASP A 93 12.13 2.54 -0.16
CA ASP A 93 11.27 1.35 -0.12
C ASP A 93 11.45 0.51 1.16
N GLY A 94 12.27 0.95 2.11
CA GLY A 94 12.54 0.25 3.36
C GLY A 94 13.46 -0.97 3.22
N LYS A 95 14.06 -1.21 2.05
CA LYS A 95 15.04 -2.28 1.84
C LYS A 95 16.46 -1.80 2.11
N THR A 96 17.26 -2.68 2.73
CA THR A 96 18.70 -2.45 2.86
C THR A 96 19.43 -2.95 1.62
N TYR A 97 20.25 -2.09 1.04
CA TYR A 97 21.09 -2.38 -0.10
C TYR A 97 22.55 -2.54 0.33
N PRO A 98 23.31 -3.49 -0.26
CA PRO A 98 24.71 -3.72 0.13
C PRO A 98 25.62 -2.50 -0.05
N SER A 99 25.32 -1.63 -1.02
CA SER A 99 26.01 -0.35 -1.21
C SER A 99 25.16 0.63 -2.02
N SER A 100 25.56 1.89 -2.08
CA SER A 100 24.93 2.91 -2.94
C SER A 100 24.90 2.52 -4.42
N CYS A 101 25.86 1.72 -4.89
CA CYS A 101 25.88 1.21 -6.26
C CYS A 101 24.68 0.28 -6.52
N HIS A 102 24.37 -0.63 -5.58
CA HIS A 102 23.24 -1.54 -5.72
C HIS A 102 21.91 -0.79 -5.70
N LEU A 103 21.79 0.25 -4.87
CA LEU A 103 20.61 1.14 -4.88
C LEU A 103 20.45 1.86 -6.23
N GLU A 104 21.55 2.32 -6.83
CA GLU A 104 21.53 2.98 -8.13
C GLU A 104 21.15 2.04 -9.28
N ASN A 105 21.57 0.77 -9.24
CA ASN A 105 21.19 -0.23 -10.22
C ASN A 105 19.67 -0.46 -10.25
N GLU A 106 19.00 -0.45 -9.09
CA GLU A 106 17.53 -0.53 -9.02
C GLU A 106 16.87 0.71 -9.64
N ARG A 107 17.40 1.91 -9.37
CA ARG A 107 16.91 3.17 -9.94
C ARG A 107 17.01 3.17 -11.46
N CYS A 108 18.18 2.77 -11.97
CA CYS A 108 18.41 2.63 -13.40
C CYS A 108 17.41 1.65 -14.03
N SER A 109 17.08 0.54 -13.34
CA SER A 109 16.15 -0.48 -13.82
C SER A 109 14.68 -0.01 -13.85
N GLY A 110 14.40 1.26 -13.56
CA GLY A 110 13.08 1.87 -13.64
C GLY A 110 12.33 1.93 -12.32
N ARG A 111 12.95 1.55 -11.18
CA ARG A 111 12.32 1.70 -9.87
C ARG A 111 12.48 3.13 -9.36
N GLU A 112 11.39 3.73 -8.92
CA GLU A 112 11.39 5.04 -8.28
C GLU A 112 11.78 4.92 -6.80
N ILE A 113 13.07 4.71 -6.55
CA ILE A 113 13.64 4.54 -5.21
C ILE A 113 14.71 5.60 -4.95
N THR A 114 14.78 6.12 -3.73
CA THR A 114 15.78 7.11 -3.31
C THR A 114 16.52 6.62 -2.07
N LEU A 115 17.67 7.24 -1.78
CA LEU A 115 18.39 6.98 -0.53
C LEU A 115 17.60 7.60 0.63
N LYS A 116 17.18 6.78 1.60
CA LYS A 116 16.57 7.26 2.84
C LYS A 116 17.65 7.68 3.84
N HIS A 117 18.59 6.80 4.15
CA HIS A 117 19.76 7.09 4.98
C HIS A 117 20.89 6.08 4.76
N ARG A 118 22.09 6.42 5.22
CA ARG A 118 23.23 5.48 5.24
C ARG A 118 23.06 4.43 6.35
N GLY A 119 23.64 3.26 6.17
CA GLY A 119 23.49 2.13 7.07
C GLY A 119 22.31 1.23 6.71
N HIS A 120 22.10 0.19 7.51
CA HIS A 120 20.96 -0.72 7.36
C HIS A 120 19.65 0.02 7.65
N CYS A 121 18.58 -0.32 6.92
CA CYS A 121 17.26 0.12 7.33
C CYS A 121 17.00 -0.37 8.76
N ARG A 122 16.47 0.54 9.59
CA ARG A 122 15.90 0.12 10.86
C ARG A 122 14.78 -0.86 10.52
N PRO A 123 14.74 -2.07 11.10
CA PRO A 123 13.59 -2.94 10.91
C PRO A 123 12.37 -2.10 11.29
N THR A 124 11.41 -1.99 10.36
CA THR A 124 10.06 -1.58 10.75
C THR A 124 9.72 -2.42 11.96
N PRO A 125 9.26 -1.84 13.08
CA PRO A 125 8.99 -2.60 14.29
C PRO A 125 7.97 -3.69 13.95
N SER A 126 8.47 -4.87 13.57
CA SER A 126 7.70 -6.00 13.10
C SER A 126 6.75 -6.41 14.19
N CYS A 127 5.61 -6.97 13.85
CA CYS A 127 4.78 -7.62 14.86
C CYS A 127 5.63 -8.51 15.77
N PRO A 128 5.45 -8.43 17.10
CA PRO A 128 5.88 -9.52 17.97
C PRO A 128 5.34 -10.83 17.39
N GLY A 129 6.13 -11.90 17.46
CA GLY A 129 5.62 -13.24 17.16
C GLY A 129 4.60 -13.68 18.20
N ALA A 130 4.38 -14.99 18.33
CA ALA A 130 3.58 -15.52 19.42
C ALA A 130 4.16 -15.05 20.78
N CYS A 131 3.32 -14.40 21.59
CA CYS A 131 3.72 -13.95 22.92
C CYS A 131 3.86 -15.16 23.87
N PRO A 132 4.79 -15.10 24.84
CA PRO A 132 4.89 -16.13 25.88
C PRO A 132 3.56 -16.29 26.63
N ALA A 133 3.20 -17.52 26.99
CA ALA A 133 2.05 -17.82 27.84
C ALA A 133 2.35 -17.56 29.33
N VAL A 134 2.97 -16.42 29.63
CA VAL A 134 3.25 -15.93 30.99
C VAL A 134 2.25 -14.82 31.27
N TYR A 135 1.69 -14.77 32.47
CA TYR A 135 0.80 -13.69 32.88
C TYR A 135 1.56 -12.71 33.77
N ASP A 136 1.93 -11.55 33.21
CA ASP A 136 2.61 -10.44 33.87
C ASP A 136 2.00 -9.11 33.39
N PRO A 137 0.82 -8.75 33.93
CA PRO A 137 -0.05 -7.80 33.28
C PRO A 137 0.44 -6.36 33.38
N VAL A 138 0.09 -5.56 32.38
CA VAL A 138 0.30 -4.11 32.37
C VAL A 138 -0.98 -3.37 32.02
N CYS A 139 -1.17 -2.20 32.62
CA CYS A 139 -2.27 -1.33 32.28
C CYS A 139 -1.83 -0.36 31.17
N GLY A 140 -2.55 -0.37 30.05
CA GLY A 140 -2.33 0.56 28.96
C GLY A 140 -2.86 1.97 29.26
N THR A 141 -2.35 2.97 28.56
CA THR A 141 -2.90 4.34 28.56
C THR A 141 -4.33 4.41 28.03
N ASP A 142 -4.77 3.39 27.28
CA ASP A 142 -6.13 3.17 26.80
C ASP A 142 -7.07 2.56 27.87
N GLY A 143 -6.57 2.33 29.09
CA GLY A 143 -7.33 1.76 30.20
C GLY A 143 -7.58 0.25 30.07
N LYS A 144 -6.90 -0.43 29.13
CA LYS A 144 -7.00 -1.89 28.97
C LYS A 144 -5.85 -2.61 29.66
N THR A 145 -6.16 -3.72 30.32
CA THR A 145 -5.16 -4.66 30.83
C THR A 145 -4.65 -5.52 29.69
N TYR A 146 -3.34 -5.53 29.50
CA TYR A 146 -2.66 -6.43 28.57
C TYR A 146 -2.00 -7.56 29.38
N PRO A 147 -2.18 -8.85 29.00
CA PRO A 147 -1.64 -10.00 29.76
C PRO A 147 -0.12 -9.94 29.95
N THR A 148 0.59 -9.38 28.97
CA THR A 148 2.01 -9.05 29.04
C THR A 148 2.31 -7.76 28.26
N VAL A 149 3.52 -7.23 28.45
CA VAL A 149 4.06 -6.16 27.58
C VAL A 149 4.13 -6.60 26.11
N CYS A 150 4.32 -7.90 25.82
CA CYS A 150 4.34 -8.42 24.45
C CYS A 150 2.98 -8.20 23.75
N ASP A 151 1.87 -8.45 24.45
CA ASP A 151 0.52 -8.24 23.91
C ASP A 151 0.25 -6.75 23.65
N LEU A 152 0.71 -5.86 24.54
CA LEU A 152 0.64 -4.41 24.32
C LEU A 152 1.45 -4.00 23.09
N LEU A 153 2.66 -4.53 22.92
CA LEU A 153 3.47 -4.27 21.73
C LEU A 153 2.81 -4.82 20.46
N GLY A 154 2.05 -5.92 20.55
CA GLY A 154 1.22 -6.44 19.47
C GLY A 154 0.16 -5.43 19.04
N ALA A 155 -0.58 -4.87 20.00
CA ALA A 155 -1.55 -3.80 19.74
C ALA A 155 -0.91 -2.57 19.05
N VAL A 156 0.29 -2.15 19.50
CA VAL A 156 0.98 -0.99 18.90
C VAL A 156 1.49 -1.29 17.49
N ARG A 157 2.14 -2.45 17.30
CA ARG A 157 2.93 -2.74 16.10
C ARG A 157 2.15 -3.48 15.01
N CYS A 158 1.09 -4.19 15.38
CA CYS A 158 0.27 -4.99 14.46
C CYS A 158 -1.09 -4.36 14.18
N GLU A 159 -1.73 -3.83 15.23
CA GLU A 159 -3.06 -3.21 15.11
C GLU A 159 -2.95 -1.69 14.87
N GLY A 160 -1.76 -1.10 15.03
CA GLY A 160 -1.54 0.34 14.85
C GLY A 160 -2.16 1.19 15.97
N ARG A 161 -2.32 0.64 17.18
CA ARG A 161 -2.87 1.38 18.33
C ARG A 161 -1.82 2.31 18.94
N GLU A 162 -2.24 3.52 19.29
CA GLU A 162 -1.42 4.46 20.09
C GLU A 162 -1.63 4.21 21.59
N VAL A 163 -1.04 3.14 22.11
CA VAL A 163 -1.08 2.78 23.52
C VAL A 163 0.34 2.60 24.08
N SER A 164 0.55 3.05 25.31
CA SER A 164 1.79 2.78 26.07
C SER A 164 1.45 2.24 27.46
N VAL A 165 2.44 1.70 28.17
CA VAL A 165 2.24 1.27 29.55
C VAL A 165 1.98 2.50 30.42
N LYS A 166 0.81 2.53 31.07
CA LYS A 166 0.44 3.52 32.09
C LYS A 166 1.05 3.16 33.45
N HIS A 167 0.92 1.90 33.87
CA HIS A 167 1.55 1.35 35.06
C HIS A 167 1.61 -0.18 34.98
N GLU A 168 2.44 -0.79 35.81
CA GLU A 168 2.51 -2.25 35.99
C GLU A 168 1.27 -2.79 36.70
N GLY A 169 0.93 -4.05 36.42
CA GLY A 169 -0.28 -4.70 36.92
C GLY A 169 -1.53 -4.41 36.09
N GLU A 170 -2.63 -5.05 36.45
CA GLU A 170 -3.91 -4.87 35.79
C GLU A 170 -4.45 -3.44 35.98
N CYS A 171 -5.21 -2.95 35.00
CA CYS A 171 -5.93 -1.69 35.15
C CYS A 171 -6.92 -1.79 36.31
N ARG A 172 -6.73 -0.91 37.30
CA ARG A 172 -7.63 -0.80 38.46
C ARG A 172 -8.28 0.56 38.47
N CYS A 173 -9.59 0.56 38.49
CA CYS A 173 -10.36 1.73 38.90
C CYS A 173 -10.26 1.84 40.40
N GLY A 174 -9.81 2.99 40.89
CA GLY A 174 -9.52 3.22 42.31
C GLY A 174 -10.56 2.55 43.20
N ASN A 175 -10.09 1.67 44.09
CA ASN A 175 -10.92 0.99 45.09
C ASN A 175 -11.21 1.90 46.30
N THR A 176 -10.96 3.20 46.15
CA THR A 176 -11.21 4.21 47.17
C THR A 176 -12.71 4.27 47.43
N ALA A 177 -13.10 4.11 48.68
CA ALA A 177 -14.46 4.39 49.09
C ALA A 177 -14.82 5.83 48.69
N CYS A 178 -15.85 5.98 47.87
CA CYS A 178 -16.35 7.29 47.53
C CYS A 178 -17.07 7.91 48.74
N PRO A 179 -16.89 9.22 48.99
CA PRO A 179 -17.69 9.93 49.98
C PRO A 179 -19.19 9.74 49.71
N LEU A 180 -19.99 9.66 50.77
CA LEU A 180 -21.44 9.40 50.68
C LEU A 180 -22.29 10.67 50.53
N TYR A 181 -21.67 11.84 50.31
CA TYR A 181 -22.43 13.05 50.02
C TYR A 181 -23.08 12.96 48.63
N VAL A 182 -24.22 13.65 48.47
CA VAL A 182 -25.01 13.64 47.25
C VAL A 182 -24.75 14.94 46.49
N ASP A 183 -24.17 14.82 45.30
CA ASP A 183 -23.90 15.90 44.36
C ASP A 183 -23.99 15.34 42.93
N PRO A 184 -25.21 15.09 42.45
CA PRO A 184 -25.45 14.14 41.37
C PRO A 184 -24.90 14.61 40.02
N VAL A 185 -24.47 13.67 39.20
CA VAL A 185 -23.98 13.90 37.84
C VAL A 185 -24.73 12.98 36.86
N CYS A 186 -25.20 13.51 35.74
CA CYS A 186 -25.84 12.71 34.69
C CYS A 186 -24.79 12.25 33.68
N GLY A 187 -24.69 10.94 33.44
CA GLY A 187 -23.86 10.37 32.40
C GLY A 187 -24.52 10.40 31.02
N ASN A 188 -23.72 10.34 29.97
CA ASN A 188 -24.20 10.17 28.58
C ASN A 188 -24.88 8.82 28.33
N ASP A 189 -24.81 7.89 29.28
CA ASP A 189 -25.55 6.63 29.32
C ASP A 189 -26.96 6.77 29.93
N GLY A 190 -27.37 7.99 30.32
CA GLY A 190 -28.66 8.29 30.92
C GLY A 190 -28.79 7.86 32.38
N ARG A 191 -27.68 7.53 33.06
CA ARG A 191 -27.66 7.17 34.49
C ARG A 191 -27.24 8.36 35.34
N THR A 192 -27.95 8.55 36.45
CA THR A 192 -27.53 9.49 37.51
C THR A 192 -26.53 8.81 38.43
N TYR A 193 -25.39 9.45 38.64
CA TYR A 193 -24.37 9.04 39.60
C TYR A 193 -24.46 9.91 40.85
N SER A 194 -24.35 9.30 42.04
CA SER A 194 -24.56 10.00 43.32
C SER A 194 -23.61 11.18 43.56
N ASN A 195 -22.38 11.07 43.04
CA ASN A 195 -21.41 12.15 42.98
C ASN A 195 -20.33 11.87 41.93
N SER A 196 -19.46 12.85 41.71
CA SER A 196 -18.34 12.80 40.77
C SER A 196 -17.37 11.64 41.03
N CYS A 197 -17.22 11.17 42.28
CA CYS A 197 -16.40 10.00 42.59
C CYS A 197 -17.03 8.71 42.06
N PHE A 198 -18.32 8.49 42.31
CA PHE A 198 -19.04 7.33 41.76
C PHE A 198 -19.10 7.35 40.23
N PHE A 199 -19.24 8.55 39.64
CA PHE A 199 -19.13 8.73 38.19
C PHE A 199 -17.73 8.33 37.69
N ALA A 200 -16.66 8.86 38.28
CA ALA A 200 -15.28 8.58 37.88
C ALA A 200 -14.94 7.09 37.98
N GLN A 201 -15.44 6.39 39.01
CA GLN A 201 -15.24 4.95 39.15
C GLN A 201 -15.94 4.16 38.04
N ALA A 202 -17.14 4.59 37.62
CA ALA A 202 -17.85 3.99 36.49
C ALA A 202 -17.18 4.33 35.16
N ALA A 203 -16.77 5.58 34.94
CA ALA A 203 -16.10 6.05 33.73
C ALA A 203 -14.74 5.37 33.53
N CYS A 204 -14.03 5.05 34.62
CA CYS A 204 -12.82 4.27 34.53
C CYS A 204 -13.06 2.86 33.94
N ARG A 205 -14.22 2.24 34.18
CA ARG A 205 -14.59 0.92 33.61
C ARG A 205 -15.22 1.03 32.22
N ASN A 206 -15.66 2.23 31.83
CA ASN A 206 -16.31 2.49 30.56
C ASN A 206 -15.71 3.75 29.92
N PRO A 207 -14.68 3.62 29.06
CA PRO A 207 -14.01 4.75 28.41
C PRO A 207 -14.94 5.66 27.59
N GLY A 208 -16.12 5.17 27.19
CA GLY A 208 -17.13 5.95 26.47
C GLY A 208 -18.10 6.73 27.37
N LEU A 209 -18.06 6.53 28.69
CA LEU A 209 -18.92 7.21 29.64
C LEU A 209 -18.36 8.61 29.92
N ALA A 210 -19.11 9.63 29.53
CA ALA A 210 -18.79 11.03 29.74
C ALA A 210 -19.92 11.71 30.53
N VAL A 211 -19.59 12.81 31.21
CA VAL A 211 -20.61 13.64 31.87
C VAL A 211 -21.48 14.28 30.78
N ALA A 212 -22.79 14.09 30.86
CA ALA A 212 -23.75 14.78 30.01
C ALA A 212 -24.04 16.18 30.58
N TYR A 213 -24.34 16.28 31.87
CA TYR A 213 -24.55 17.53 32.61
C TYR A 213 -24.52 17.30 34.13
N ASP A 214 -24.31 18.39 34.89
CA ASP A 214 -24.40 18.39 36.35
C ASP A 214 -25.87 18.29 36.80
N GLY A 215 -26.12 17.48 37.81
CA GLY A 215 -27.46 17.15 38.30
C GLY A 215 -27.94 15.75 37.92
N PRO A 216 -29.13 15.34 38.40
CA PRO A 216 -29.71 14.05 38.05
C PRO A 216 -30.23 14.02 36.61
N CYS A 217 -30.16 12.86 35.96
CA CYS A 217 -30.76 12.70 34.64
C CYS A 217 -32.28 12.91 34.68
N GLU A 218 -32.80 13.66 33.71
CA GLU A 218 -34.23 13.88 33.54
C GLU A 218 -34.95 12.56 33.20
N ARG A 219 -35.95 12.19 34.01
CA ARG A 219 -36.87 11.11 33.62
C ARG A 219 -37.74 11.62 32.49
N LYS A 220 -37.68 10.99 31.33
CA LYS A 220 -38.71 11.18 30.29
C LYS A 220 -40.04 10.64 30.82
N THR A 221 -40.82 11.49 31.48
CA THR A 221 -42.21 11.16 31.80
C THR A 221 -43.00 11.23 30.50
N SER A 222 -43.38 10.08 29.96
CA SER A 222 -44.41 10.03 28.92
C SER A 222 -45.64 10.81 29.42
N PRO A 223 -46.21 11.74 28.64
CA PRO A 223 -47.38 12.48 29.07
C PRO A 223 -48.53 11.50 29.32
N ILE A 224 -49.09 11.56 30.52
CA ILE A 224 -50.33 10.86 30.86
C ILE A 224 -51.41 11.44 29.95
N LYS A 225 -51.87 10.66 28.95
CA LYS A 225 -53.08 10.98 28.21
C LYS A 225 -54.23 10.99 29.21
N LYS A 226 -54.68 12.17 29.63
CA LYS A 226 -55.97 12.32 30.30
C LYS A 226 -57.04 12.00 29.27
N GLY A 227 -57.65 10.83 29.40
CA GLY A 227 -58.89 10.48 28.71
C GLY A 227 -60.00 11.40 29.21
N TYR A 228 -60.67 12.04 28.27
CA TYR A 228 -62.01 12.60 28.46
C TYR A 228 -63.02 11.58 27.96
#